data_AF-A0A1H3HFK6-F1
#
_entry.id   AF-A0A1H3HFK6-F1
#
_cell.length_a   1.000
_cell.length_b   1.000
_cell.length_c   1.000
_cell.angle_alpha   90.00
_cell.angle_beta   90.00
_cell.angle_gamma   90.00
#
_symmetry.space_group_name_H-M   'P 1'
#
loop_
_entity.id
_entity.type
_entity.pdbx_description
1 polymer ?
#
loop_
_entity_poly.entity_id
_entity_poly.type
_entity_poly.pdbx_seq_one_letter_code
_entity_poly.pdbx_strand_id
1 'polypeptide(L)'
;MKGERYLPRIQKASIPEDGVWATYLEKPVLFLSIPEWQEVIESNDEATRFVWMFDREQDAYLFCFQCLSGQEYAIAFPKEHAGMLLRDERSYELFSFFITSKELEEVTESSNLLQIHDISLQRHPKAGW
;
A
#
# COMPACT_ATOMS: atom_id res chain seq x y z
N MET A 1 -16.33 -18.29 11.19
CA MET A 1 -17.18 -17.09 11.01
C MET A 1 -16.84 -16.52 9.63
N LYS A 2 -17.81 -16.48 8.70
CA LYS A 2 -17.60 -15.81 7.41
C LYS A 2 -17.64 -14.31 7.69
N GLY A 3 -16.48 -13.71 7.98
CA GLY A 3 -16.36 -12.27 8.10
C GLY A 3 -16.86 -11.61 6.81
N GLU A 4 -17.64 -10.55 6.94
CA GLU A 4 -18.09 -9.78 5.79
C GLU A 4 -16.86 -9.34 4.98
N ARG A 5 -16.87 -9.70 3.69
CA ARG A 5 -15.80 -9.33 2.76
C ARG A 5 -15.78 -7.80 2.65
N TYR A 6 -14.64 -7.18 2.94
CA TYR A 6 -14.45 -5.75 2.72
C TYR A 6 -14.70 -5.41 1.24
N LEU A 7 -15.62 -4.49 0.99
CA LEU A 7 -15.95 -3.97 -0.33
C LEU A 7 -15.66 -2.47 -0.34
N PRO A 8 -14.53 -2.04 -0.93
CA PRO A 8 -14.12 -0.64 -0.92
C PRO A 8 -15.12 0.23 -1.70
N ARG A 9 -15.42 1.42 -1.19
CA ARG A 9 -16.27 2.45 -1.81
C ARG A 9 -15.46 3.67 -2.25
N ILE A 10 -14.19 3.42 -2.56
CA ILE A 10 -13.20 4.44 -2.88
C ILE A 10 -13.40 4.94 -4.30
N GLN A 11 -13.27 6.26 -4.49
CA GLN A 11 -13.42 6.91 -5.80
C GLN A 11 -12.08 7.42 -6.37
N LYS A 12 -11.02 7.42 -5.56
CA LYS A 12 -9.69 7.93 -5.94
C LYS A 12 -8.61 7.07 -5.33
N ALA A 13 -7.55 6.83 -6.08
CA ALA A 13 -6.35 6.18 -5.59
C ALA A 13 -5.16 7.13 -5.74
N SER A 14 -4.27 7.13 -4.75
CA SER A 14 -3.00 7.84 -4.78
C SER A 14 -1.94 6.97 -5.42
N ILE A 15 -1.07 7.55 -6.24
CA ILE A 15 0.09 6.86 -6.80
C ILE A 15 1.28 7.26 -5.94
N PRO A 16 2.07 6.31 -5.39
CA PRO A 16 3.28 6.66 -4.66
C PRO A 16 4.23 7.48 -5.54
N GLU A 17 4.74 8.58 -5.00
CA GLU A 17 5.75 9.38 -5.69
C GLU A 17 7.08 8.62 -5.75
N ASP A 18 7.40 7.91 -4.67
CA ASP A 18 8.57 7.06 -4.57
C ASP A 18 8.27 5.81 -3.73
N GLY A 19 9.08 4.77 -3.90
CA GLY A 19 8.99 3.54 -3.13
C GLY A 19 10.28 2.74 -3.15
N VAL A 20 10.62 2.16 -2.00
CA VAL A 20 11.81 1.32 -1.85
C VAL A 20 11.53 0.13 -0.96
N TRP A 21 12.06 -1.01 -1.35
CA TRP A 21 12.01 -2.20 -0.50
C TRP A 21 13.14 -2.19 0.52
N ALA A 22 12.80 -2.54 1.75
CA ALA A 22 13.71 -2.70 2.87
C ALA A 22 13.36 -3.98 3.66
N THR A 23 14.10 -4.21 4.75
CA THR A 23 13.86 -5.31 5.68
C THR A 23 13.68 -4.72 7.08
N TYR A 24 12.60 -5.11 7.77
CA TYR A 24 12.32 -4.72 9.16
C TYR A 24 11.91 -5.95 9.95
N LEU A 25 12.58 -6.19 11.09
CA LEU A 25 12.38 -7.39 11.92
C LEU A 25 12.40 -8.69 11.08
N GLU A 26 13.38 -8.80 10.18
CA GLU A 26 13.57 -9.92 9.25
C GLU A 26 12.43 -10.15 8.23
N LYS A 27 11.45 -9.24 8.15
CA LYS A 27 10.37 -9.29 7.17
C LYS A 27 10.56 -8.23 6.08
N PRO A 28 10.16 -8.52 4.83
CA PRO A 28 10.16 -7.53 3.77
C PRO A 28 9.17 -6.40 4.07
N VAL A 29 9.60 -5.17 3.80
CA VAL A 29 8.77 -3.97 3.91
C VAL A 29 8.93 -3.14 2.65
N LEU A 30 7.81 -2.73 2.05
CA LEU A 30 7.83 -1.72 1.00
C LEU A 30 7.51 -0.37 1.63
N PHE A 31 8.52 0.50 1.65
CA PHE A 31 8.38 1.89 2.04
C PHE A 31 7.82 2.68 0.85
N LEU A 32 6.86 3.56 1.11
CA LEU A 32 6.19 4.37 0.09
C LEU A 32 6.11 5.83 0.54
N SER A 33 6.39 6.75 -0.37
CA SER A 33 6.11 8.17 -0.19
C SER A 33 4.80 8.54 -0.89
N ILE A 34 3.83 9.03 -0.12
CA ILE A 34 2.54 9.55 -0.59
C ILE A 34 2.30 10.90 0.09
N PRO A 35 2.82 12.01 -0.44
CA PRO A 35 2.79 13.31 0.24
C PRO A 35 1.39 13.82 0.60
N GLU A 36 0.39 13.52 -0.23
CA GLU A 36 -0.99 13.96 0.02
C GLU A 36 -1.66 13.25 1.21
N TRP A 37 -1.01 12.28 1.86
CA TRP A 37 -1.52 11.54 3.01
C TRP A 37 -1.04 12.06 4.37
N GLN A 38 -0.56 13.30 4.42
CA GLN A 38 -0.09 13.92 5.66
C GLN A 38 -1.10 13.79 6.81
N GLU A 39 -2.38 14.10 6.58
CA GLU A 39 -3.40 14.08 7.64
C GLU A 39 -3.59 12.69 8.27
N VAL A 40 -3.67 11.62 7.47
CA VAL A 40 -3.87 10.26 7.99
C VAL A 40 -2.63 9.76 8.71
N ILE A 41 -1.43 10.09 8.22
CA ILE A 41 -0.16 9.70 8.85
C ILE A 41 0.03 10.42 10.19
N GLU A 42 -0.29 11.72 10.26
CA GLU A 42 -0.21 12.49 11.52
C GLU A 42 -1.23 12.04 12.56
N SER A 43 -2.40 11.57 12.11
CA SER A 43 -3.46 11.07 13.01
C SER A 43 -3.10 9.75 13.70
N ASN A 44 -2.06 9.04 13.22
CA ASN A 44 -1.71 7.68 13.64
C ASN A 44 -2.89 6.70 13.56
N ASP A 45 -3.79 6.89 12.59
CA ASP A 45 -4.90 5.98 12.36
C ASP A 45 -4.38 4.62 11.83
N GLU A 46 -5.02 3.53 12.22
CA GLU A 46 -4.56 2.18 11.91
C GLU A 46 -5.41 1.54 10.82
N ALA A 47 -4.77 0.90 9.84
CA ALA A 47 -5.46 0.11 8.82
C ALA A 47 -6.05 -1.17 9.44
N THR A 48 -7.36 -1.37 9.28
CA THR A 48 -8.09 -2.50 9.89
C THR A 48 -8.42 -3.60 8.89
N ARG A 49 -8.65 -3.23 7.63
CA ARG A 49 -9.10 -4.11 6.56
C ARG A 49 -8.48 -3.64 5.26
N PHE A 50 -8.10 -4.58 4.40
CA PHE A 50 -7.57 -4.26 3.09
C PHE A 50 -7.94 -5.32 2.05
N VAL A 51 -7.84 -4.94 0.77
CA VAL A 51 -8.06 -5.81 -0.37
C VAL A 51 -7.23 -5.35 -1.56
N TRP A 52 -6.74 -6.30 -2.33
CA TRP A 52 -6.14 -6.05 -3.63
C TRP A 52 -7.20 -6.12 -4.73
N MET A 53 -7.12 -5.18 -5.66
CA MET A 53 -7.90 -5.17 -6.90
C MET A 53 -6.96 -5.00 -8.08
N PHE A 54 -7.39 -5.42 -9.25
CA PHE A 54 -6.67 -5.17 -10.50
C PHE A 54 -7.58 -4.38 -11.43
N ASP A 55 -7.19 -3.15 -11.73
CA ASP A 55 -7.83 -2.31 -12.73
C ASP A 55 -7.25 -2.66 -14.10
N ARG A 56 -8.10 -3.22 -14.97
CA ARG A 56 -7.71 -3.66 -16.31
C ARG A 56 -7.61 -2.51 -17.31
N GLU A 57 -8.35 -1.43 -17.10
CA GLU A 57 -8.34 -0.28 -18.01
C GLU A 57 -7.08 0.53 -17.82
N GLN A 58 -6.64 0.67 -16.57
CA GLN A 58 -5.42 1.41 -16.20
C GLN A 58 -4.17 0.51 -16.12
N ASP A 59 -4.31 -0.81 -16.32
CA ASP A 59 -3.26 -1.82 -16.12
C ASP A 59 -2.52 -1.59 -14.79
N ALA A 60 -3.28 -1.55 -13.69
CA ALA A 60 -2.79 -1.15 -12.37
C ALA A 60 -3.33 -2.08 -11.28
N TYR A 61 -2.46 -2.42 -10.32
CA TYR A 61 -2.94 -2.99 -9.06
C TYR A 61 -3.38 -1.86 -8.12
N LEU A 62 -4.51 -2.06 -7.46
CA LEU A 62 -5.00 -1.15 -6.43
C LEU A 62 -4.97 -1.87 -5.08
N PHE A 63 -4.30 -1.26 -4.11
CA PHE A 63 -4.38 -1.68 -2.72
C PHE A 63 -5.34 -0.78 -1.98
N CYS A 64 -6.53 -1.29 -1.68
CA CYS A 64 -7.58 -0.55 -0.99
C CYS A 64 -7.59 -0.95 0.49
N PHE A 65 -7.65 0.01 1.41
CA PHE A 65 -7.77 -0.27 2.84
C PHE A 65 -8.69 0.71 3.54
N GLN A 66 -9.16 0.31 4.72
CA GLN A 66 -10.00 1.11 5.61
C GLN A 66 -9.30 1.26 6.96
N CYS A 67 -9.25 2.48 7.47
CA CYS A 67 -8.70 2.78 8.78
C CYS A 67 -9.75 2.63 9.91
N LEU A 68 -9.33 2.64 11.18
CA LEU A 68 -10.23 2.53 12.34
C LEU A 68 -11.28 3.65 12.37
N SER A 69 -10.92 4.85 11.90
CA SER A 69 -11.87 5.98 11.76
C SER A 69 -13.00 5.72 10.76
N GLY A 70 -12.88 4.67 9.93
CA GLY A 70 -13.81 4.34 8.86
C GLY A 70 -13.47 5.00 7.52
N GLN A 71 -12.46 5.86 7.46
CA GLN A 71 -11.95 6.42 6.21
C GLN A 71 -11.31 5.32 5.35
N GLU A 72 -11.46 5.46 4.02
CA GLU A 72 -10.94 4.49 3.06
C GLU A 72 -9.93 5.14 2.12
N TYR A 73 -8.85 4.42 1.84
CA TYR A 73 -7.72 4.87 1.04
C TYR A 73 -7.34 3.80 0.01
N ALA A 74 -6.86 4.23 -1.15
CA ALA A 74 -6.34 3.32 -2.17
C ALA A 74 -4.97 3.78 -2.67
N ILE A 75 -4.05 2.83 -2.79
CA ILE A 75 -2.76 3.03 -3.46
C ILE A 75 -2.86 2.38 -4.84
N ALA A 76 -2.59 3.15 -5.88
CA ALA A 76 -2.48 2.65 -7.24
C ALA A 76 -1.01 2.35 -7.58
N PHE A 77 -0.80 1.18 -8.15
CA PHE A 77 0.48 0.73 -8.71
C PHE A 77 0.32 0.50 -10.22
N PRO A 78 0.35 1.57 -11.04
CA PRO A 78 0.34 1.45 -12.49
C PRO A 78 1.56 0.67 -12.97
N LYS A 79 1.35 -0.24 -13.93
CA LYS A 79 2.36 -1.18 -14.42
C LYS A 79 3.72 -0.58 -14.74
N GLU A 80 3.74 0.55 -15.45
CA GLU A 80 4.97 1.16 -15.99
C GLU A 80 5.68 2.08 -14.98
N HIS A 81 5.09 2.30 -13.80
CA HIS A 81 5.65 3.15 -12.74
C HIS A 81 5.77 2.35 -11.44
N ALA A 82 4.97 2.66 -10.42
CA ALA A 82 5.00 1.99 -9.12
C ALA A 82 4.74 0.48 -9.20
N GLY A 83 4.14 -0.02 -10.28
CA GLY A 83 4.02 -1.46 -10.55
C GLY A 83 5.35 -2.21 -10.61
N MET A 84 6.45 -1.53 -10.94
CA MET A 84 7.79 -2.14 -10.89
C MET A 84 8.15 -2.62 -9.47
N LEU A 85 7.69 -1.92 -8.43
CA LEU A 85 7.88 -2.32 -7.03
C LEU A 85 7.19 -3.68 -6.74
N LEU A 86 6.05 -3.93 -7.37
CA LEU A 86 5.28 -5.16 -7.19
C LEU A 86 5.79 -6.34 -8.02
N ARG A 87 6.81 -6.14 -8.86
CA ARG A 87 7.47 -7.22 -9.62
C ARG A 87 8.69 -7.79 -8.91
N ASP A 88 9.17 -7.10 -7.88
CA ASP A 88 10.26 -7.56 -7.02
C ASP A 88 9.92 -8.90 -6.36
N GLU A 89 10.91 -9.78 -6.19
CA GLU A 89 10.72 -11.11 -5.60
C GLU A 89 10.14 -11.05 -4.18
N ARG A 90 10.44 -9.99 -3.42
CA ARG A 90 9.92 -9.79 -2.06
C ARG A 90 8.40 -9.64 -2.00
N SER A 91 7.78 -9.20 -3.09
CA SER A 91 6.32 -9.04 -3.18
C SER A 91 5.56 -10.37 -3.37
N TYR A 92 6.28 -11.49 -3.57
CA TYR A 92 5.70 -12.83 -3.63
C TYR A 92 5.55 -13.47 -2.25
N GLU A 93 6.15 -12.87 -1.22
CA GLU A 93 6.04 -13.29 0.17
C GLU A 93 5.03 -12.43 0.94
N LEU A 94 4.87 -12.70 2.24
CA LEU A 94 4.19 -11.76 3.14
C LEU A 94 5.12 -10.57 3.39
N PHE A 95 4.59 -9.36 3.23
CA PHE A 95 5.34 -8.12 3.47
C PHE A 95 4.47 -7.09 4.20
N SER A 96 5.06 -5.95 4.57
CA SER A 96 4.32 -4.81 5.14
C SER A 96 4.49 -3.55 4.27
N PHE A 97 3.54 -2.62 4.36
CA PHE A 97 3.68 -1.26 3.84
C PHE A 97 3.99 -0.29 4.96
N PHE A 98 5.04 0.50 4.79
CA PHE A 98 5.36 1.63 5.66
C PHE A 98 5.25 2.90 4.81
N ILE A 99 4.27 3.75 5.14
CA ILE A 99 3.87 4.85 4.28
C ILE A 99 4.14 6.18 4.99
N THR A 100 4.85 7.07 4.30
CA THR A 100 5.21 8.41 4.77
C THR A 100 4.62 9.48 3.84
N SER A 101 4.43 10.70 4.35
CA SER A 101 4.08 11.88 3.55
C SER A 101 5.31 12.71 3.18
N LYS A 102 6.51 12.26 3.56
CA LYS A 102 7.80 12.91 3.26
C LYS A 102 8.54 12.15 2.18
N GLU A 103 9.50 12.81 1.55
CA GLU A 103 10.49 12.14 0.71
C GLU A 103 11.22 11.05 1.50
N LEU A 104 11.53 9.93 0.84
CA LEU A 104 12.12 8.76 1.52
C LEU A 104 13.48 9.07 2.13
N GLU A 105 14.25 9.99 1.55
CA GLU A 105 15.55 10.44 2.06
C GLU A 105 15.44 11.22 3.38
N GLU A 106 14.27 11.79 3.68
CA GLU A 106 14.01 12.56 4.90
C GLU A 106 13.43 11.71 6.04
N VAL A 107 13.16 10.42 5.78
CA VAL A 107 12.58 9.52 6.78
C VAL A 107 13.64 9.15 7.82
N THR A 108 13.31 9.42 9.07
CA THR A 108 14.11 9.07 10.25
C THR A 108 13.40 8.03 11.11
N GLU A 109 14.10 7.43 12.07
CA GLU A 109 13.51 6.50 13.05
C GLU A 109 12.36 7.11 13.87
N SER A 110 12.33 8.44 14.01
CA SER A 110 11.29 9.18 14.73
C SER A 110 10.15 9.67 13.84
N SER A 111 10.18 9.36 12.54
CA SER A 111 9.14 9.79 11.62
C SER A 111 7.86 8.98 11.81
N ASN A 112 6.71 9.65 11.79
CA ASN A 112 5.42 8.97 11.80
C ASN A 112 5.24 8.24 10.46
N LEU A 113 4.80 6.98 10.54
CA LEU A 113 4.55 6.13 9.39
C LEU A 113 3.20 5.47 9.57
N LEU A 114 2.38 5.46 8.52
CA LEU A 114 1.23 4.58 8.46
C LEU A 114 1.74 3.17 8.12
N GLN A 115 1.52 2.23 9.04
CA GLN A 115 2.00 0.85 8.92
C GLN A 115 0.84 -0.10 8.64
N ILE A 116 1.02 -0.96 7.63
CA ILE A 116 0.04 -1.98 7.27
C ILE A 116 0.79 -3.30 7.14
N HIS A 117 0.51 -4.23 8.05
CA HIS A 117 1.29 -5.45 8.21
C HIS A 117 0.69 -6.68 7.53
N ASP A 118 1.55 -7.67 7.30
CA ASP A 118 1.19 -9.02 6.84
C ASP A 118 0.29 -9.02 5.60
N ILE A 119 0.66 -8.18 4.63
CA ILE A 119 0.04 -8.07 3.31
C ILE A 119 0.56 -9.20 2.43
N SER A 120 -0.35 -9.83 1.69
CA SER A 120 -0.01 -10.69 0.56
C SER A 120 -0.67 -10.14 -0.71
N LEU A 121 0.11 -10.03 -1.79
CA LEU A 121 -0.40 -9.58 -3.07
C LEU A 121 -0.95 -10.77 -3.86
N GLN A 122 -2.27 -10.78 -4.07
CA GLN A 122 -2.93 -11.73 -4.96
C GLN A 122 -2.84 -11.24 -6.40
N ARG A 123 -1.88 -11.78 -7.15
CA ARG A 123 -1.70 -11.44 -8.57
C ARG A 123 -2.88 -11.91 -9.40
N HIS A 124 -3.37 -11.04 -10.26
CA HIS A 124 -4.46 -11.36 -11.16
C HIS A 124 -3.89 -11.99 -12.44
N PRO A 125 -4.35 -13.17 -12.91
CA PRO A 125 -3.77 -13.84 -14.08
C PRO A 125 -3.79 -12.99 -15.36
N LYS A 126 -4.76 -12.07 -15.46
CA LYS A 126 -4.88 -11.15 -16.60
C LYS A 126 -3.99 -9.91 -16.53
N ALA A 127 -3.31 -9.66 -15.41
CA ALA A 127 -2.27 -8.62 -15.35
C ALA A 127 -1.09 -9.06 -16.24
N GLY A 128 -0.69 -10.32 -16.14
CA GLY A 128 0.41 -10.87 -16.95
C GLY A 128 1.79 -10.32 -16.55
N TRP A 129 1.88 -9.71 -15.37
CA TRP A 129 3.10 -9.20 -14.76
C TRP A 129 3.02 -9.28 -13.22
#